data_AF-A0A497L9N3-F1
#
_entry.id   AF-A0A497L9N3-F1
#
_cell.length_a   1.000
_cell.length_b   1.000
_cell.length_c   1.000
_cell.angle_alpha   90.00
_cell.angle_beta   90.00
_cell.angle_gamma   90.00
#
_symmetry.space_group_name_H-M   'P 1'
#
loop_
_entity.id
_entity.type
_entity.pdbx_description
1 polymer ?
#
loop_
_entity_poly.entity_id
_entity_poly.type
_entity_poly.pdbx_seq_one_letter_code
_entity_poly.pdbx_strand_id
1 'polypeptide(L)'
;MKAKGEEIRRRFPRIVMNLVMALIFWLINVFIPPTVRGTVLPGLNADAGFLLWIVTAVIMAIFLIRALADALVLGDFLTDIIVKRMGIKEELSPKRAARDFIYIIVVILIATALSPILATVENAGEILTTVTTYVALGLIIILIYDIGRIIYRIIEQKAELLADRLARMVEKDANSE
;
A
#
# COMPACT_ATOMS: atom_id res chain seq x y z
N MET A 1 29.00 3.90 0.62
CA MET A 1 28.12 3.71 1.82
C MET A 1 27.51 5.01 2.38
N LYS A 2 28.13 6.20 2.24
CA LYS A 2 27.55 7.48 2.70
C LYS A 2 26.26 7.92 1.96
N ALA A 3 26.17 7.66 0.65
CA ALA A 3 25.02 8.10 -0.18
C ALA A 3 23.66 7.47 0.21
N LYS A 4 23.62 6.17 0.57
CA LYS A 4 22.36 5.48 0.94
C LYS A 4 21.76 6.03 2.25
N GLY A 5 22.59 6.35 3.24
CA GLY A 5 22.13 6.90 4.53
C GLY A 5 21.55 8.30 4.40
N GLU A 6 22.12 9.12 3.52
CA GLU A 6 21.64 10.47 3.22
C GLU A 6 20.31 10.45 2.47
N GLU A 7 20.13 9.49 1.57
CA GLU A 7 18.89 9.28 0.85
C GLU A 7 17.75 8.89 1.79
N ILE A 8 17.99 8.00 2.76
CA ILE A 8 17.02 7.63 3.80
C ILE A 8 16.64 8.83 4.66
N ARG A 9 17.64 9.58 5.12
CA ARG A 9 17.42 10.74 6.01
C ARG A 9 16.64 11.86 5.32
N ARG A 10 16.69 11.93 3.98
CA ARG A 10 15.87 12.84 3.17
C ARG A 10 14.47 12.29 2.87
N ARG A 11 14.35 10.99 2.57
CA ARG A 11 13.08 10.36 2.16
C ARG A 11 12.16 10.04 3.33
N PHE A 12 12.70 9.62 4.48
CA PHE A 12 11.89 9.25 5.64
C PHE A 12 10.99 10.40 6.13
N PRO A 13 11.50 11.64 6.37
CA PRO A 13 10.63 12.76 6.74
C PRO A 13 9.59 13.08 5.67
N ARG A 14 9.94 12.91 4.39
CA ARG A 14 9.05 13.16 3.26
C ARG A 14 7.89 12.16 3.21
N ILE A 15 8.14 10.88 3.47
CA ILE A 15 7.08 9.87 3.60
C ILE A 15 6.13 10.24 4.72
N VAL A 16 6.69 10.52 5.91
CA VAL A 16 5.89 10.88 7.09
C VAL A 16 5.03 12.10 6.78
N MET A 17 5.61 13.14 6.19
CA MET A 17 4.88 14.36 5.83
C MET A 17 3.78 14.10 4.80
N ASN A 18 4.06 13.31 3.76
CA ASN A 18 3.06 12.96 2.76
C ASN A 18 1.93 12.09 3.35
N LEU A 19 2.24 11.17 4.27
CA LEU A 19 1.24 10.39 5.01
C LEU A 19 0.38 11.26 5.93
N VAL A 20 1.01 12.18 6.66
CA VAL A 20 0.30 13.15 7.51
C VAL A 20 -0.61 14.03 6.67
N MET A 21 -0.13 14.53 5.52
CA MET A 21 -0.97 15.28 4.59
C MET A 21 -2.13 14.44 4.06
N ALA A 22 -1.88 13.21 3.62
CA ALA A 22 -2.94 12.31 3.17
C ALA A 22 -3.98 12.06 4.28
N LEU A 23 -3.54 11.90 5.53
CA LEU A 23 -4.42 11.74 6.69
C LEU A 23 -5.25 13.00 6.96
N ILE A 24 -4.65 14.19 6.89
CA ILE A 24 -5.36 15.46 7.05
C ILE A 24 -6.42 15.62 5.96
N PHE A 25 -6.06 15.38 4.69
CA PHE A 25 -7.01 15.45 3.57
C PHE A 25 -8.09 14.39 3.66
N TRP A 26 -7.78 13.20 4.20
CA TRP A 26 -8.77 12.18 4.47
C TRP A 26 -9.77 12.64 5.54
N LEU A 27 -9.30 13.22 6.66
CA LEU A 27 -10.18 13.81 7.67
C LEU A 27 -11.06 14.91 7.07
N ILE A 28 -10.46 15.82 6.30
CA ILE A 28 -11.20 16.86 5.58
C ILE A 28 -12.28 16.24 4.68
N ASN A 29 -11.94 15.21 3.90
CA ASN A 29 -12.87 14.55 2.99
C ASN A 29 -14.03 13.85 3.72
N VAL A 30 -13.80 13.36 4.94
CA VAL A 30 -14.82 12.72 5.77
C VAL A 30 -15.74 13.74 6.43
N PHE A 31 -15.20 14.85 6.93
CA PHE A 31 -15.96 15.80 7.75
C PHE A 31 -16.52 16.99 6.97
N ILE A 32 -15.81 17.52 5.97
CA ILE A 32 -16.19 18.77 5.29
C ILE A 32 -17.25 18.55 4.22
N PRO A 33 -17.06 17.69 3.18
CA PRO A 33 -18.05 17.52 2.11
C PRO A 33 -19.48 17.25 2.59
N PRO A 34 -19.73 16.41 3.63
CA PRO A 34 -21.08 16.18 4.12
C PRO A 34 -21.78 17.43 4.67
N THR A 35 -21.05 18.38 5.25
CA THR A 35 -21.64 19.59 5.87
C THR A 35 -22.21 20.58 4.86
N VAL A 36 -21.79 20.49 3.60
CA VAL A 36 -22.19 21.39 2.51
C VAL A 36 -22.99 20.68 1.42
N ARG A 37 -23.33 19.39 1.62
CA ARG A 37 -24.23 18.63 0.73
C ARG A 37 -25.57 19.34 0.59
N GLY A 38 -26.09 19.38 -0.63
CA GLY A 38 -27.36 20.03 -0.96
C GLY A 38 -27.24 21.53 -1.23
N THR A 39 -26.04 22.11 -1.07
CA THR A 39 -25.78 23.50 -1.49
C THR A 39 -25.38 23.48 -2.96
N VAL A 40 -26.23 24.05 -3.82
CA VAL A 40 -25.93 24.20 -5.24
C VAL A 40 -25.05 25.43 -5.43
N LEU A 41 -23.91 25.25 -6.11
CA LEU A 41 -23.03 26.37 -6.43
C LEU A 41 -23.65 27.23 -7.53
N PRO A 42 -23.91 28.53 -7.28
CA PRO A 42 -24.42 29.43 -8.30
C PRO A 42 -23.41 29.54 -9.46
N GLY A 43 -23.88 29.36 -10.69
CA GLY A 43 -23.07 29.41 -11.92
C GLY A 43 -22.59 28.06 -12.44
N LEU A 44 -22.51 27.02 -11.59
CA LEU A 44 -22.11 25.66 -12.01
C LEU A 44 -23.27 24.65 -12.01
N ASN A 45 -24.39 24.96 -11.32
CA ASN A 45 -25.51 24.04 -11.13
C ASN A 45 -25.08 22.64 -10.61
N ALA A 46 -23.96 22.59 -9.88
CA ALA A 46 -23.38 21.38 -9.33
C ALA A 46 -23.40 21.41 -7.80
N ASP A 47 -23.50 20.24 -7.17
CA ASP A 47 -23.45 20.09 -5.72
C ASP A 47 -22.05 20.46 -5.18
N ALA A 48 -22.01 21.39 -4.23
CA ALA A 48 -20.76 21.86 -3.63
C ALA A 48 -20.02 20.72 -2.90
N GLY A 49 -20.76 19.85 -2.23
CA GLY A 49 -20.20 18.68 -1.52
C GLY A 49 -19.51 17.72 -2.48
N PHE A 50 -20.10 17.45 -3.64
CA PHE A 50 -19.52 16.62 -4.68
C PHE A 50 -18.21 17.19 -5.23
N LEU A 51 -18.19 18.49 -5.57
CA LEU A 51 -16.97 19.13 -6.07
C LEU A 51 -15.86 19.15 -5.02
N LEU A 52 -16.19 19.47 -3.76
CA LEU A 52 -15.23 19.43 -2.67
C LEU A 52 -14.67 18.03 -2.47
N TRP A 53 -15.53 17.00 -2.48
CA TRP A 53 -15.12 15.60 -2.38
C TRP A 53 -14.13 15.21 -3.48
N ILE A 54 -14.38 15.61 -4.73
CA ILE A 54 -13.45 15.35 -5.85
C ILE A 54 -12.10 16.01 -5.58
N VAL A 55 -12.10 17.29 -5.24
CA VAL A 55 -10.86 18.06 -5.02
C VAL A 55 -10.04 17.46 -3.86
N THR A 56 -10.70 17.15 -2.74
CA THR A 56 -10.04 16.56 -1.58
C THR A 56 -9.54 15.14 -1.85
N ALA A 57 -10.31 14.34 -2.59
CA ALA A 57 -9.90 13.00 -3.01
C ALA A 57 -8.68 13.03 -3.93
N VAL A 58 -8.63 13.95 -4.89
CA VAL A 58 -7.47 14.11 -5.81
C VAL A 58 -6.22 14.51 -5.04
N ILE A 59 -6.32 15.49 -4.13
CA ILE A 59 -5.17 15.92 -3.33
C ILE A 59 -4.68 14.78 -2.42
N MET A 60 -5.60 14.07 -1.76
CA MET A 60 -5.29 12.89 -0.96
C MET A 60 -4.57 11.82 -1.79
N ALA A 61 -5.05 11.53 -3.00
CA ALA A 61 -4.43 10.56 -3.90
C ALA A 61 -3.00 10.98 -4.29
N ILE A 62 -2.75 12.26 -4.58
CA ILE A 62 -1.40 12.77 -4.90
C ILE A 62 -0.45 12.53 -3.72
N PHE A 63 -0.85 12.87 -2.50
CA PHE A 63 -0.01 12.67 -1.33
C PHE A 63 0.23 11.20 -1.03
N LEU A 64 -0.78 10.35 -1.21
CA LEU A 64 -0.65 8.91 -1.01
C LEU A 64 0.32 8.29 -2.04
N ILE A 65 0.18 8.62 -3.33
CA ILE A 65 1.08 8.15 -4.38
C ILE A 65 2.53 8.60 -4.09
N ARG A 66 2.74 9.85 -3.67
CA ARG A 66 4.07 10.34 -3.28
C ARG A 66 4.63 9.60 -2.07
N ALA A 67 3.83 9.39 -1.03
CA ALA A 67 4.23 8.62 0.15
C ALA A 67 4.64 7.19 -0.22
N LEU A 68 3.88 6.53 -1.11
CA LEU A 68 4.16 5.18 -1.58
C LEU A 68 5.41 5.10 -2.43
N ALA A 69 5.62 6.05 -3.35
CA ALA A 69 6.82 6.10 -4.18
C ALA A 69 8.09 6.23 -3.33
N ASP A 70 8.07 7.12 -2.32
CA ASP A 70 9.19 7.26 -1.40
C ASP A 70 9.32 6.04 -0.46
N ALA A 71 8.22 5.44 -0.03
CA ALA A 71 8.21 4.23 0.82
C ALA A 71 8.75 3.00 0.10
N LEU A 72 8.50 2.84 -1.20
CA LEU A 72 9.08 1.74 -1.99
C LEU A 72 10.60 1.82 -2.00
N VAL A 73 11.17 3.01 -2.25
CA VAL A 73 12.62 3.21 -2.28
C VAL A 73 13.24 2.94 -0.90
N LEU A 74 12.52 3.26 0.18
CA LEU A 74 12.95 2.89 1.53
C LEU A 74 12.79 1.39 1.83
N GLY A 75 11.75 0.76 1.29
CA GLY A 75 11.52 -0.68 1.36
C GLY A 75 12.65 -1.48 0.71
N ASP A 76 13.20 -1.00 -0.41
CA ASP A 76 14.38 -1.59 -1.04
C ASP A 76 15.59 -1.61 -0.09
N PHE A 77 15.78 -0.55 0.70
CA PHE A 77 16.86 -0.50 1.67
C PHE A 77 16.62 -1.41 2.88
N LEU A 78 15.41 -1.44 3.44
CA LEU A 78 15.07 -2.39 4.51
C LEU A 78 15.29 -3.82 4.05
N THR A 79 14.90 -4.11 2.82
CA THR A 79 15.09 -5.40 2.16
C THR A 79 16.58 -5.75 2.09
N ASP A 80 17.43 -4.85 1.61
CA ASP A 80 18.88 -5.08 1.53
C ASP A 80 19.50 -5.36 2.92
N ILE A 81 19.07 -4.64 3.96
CA ILE A 81 19.54 -4.88 5.35
C ILE A 81 19.10 -6.26 5.83
N ILE A 82 17.83 -6.59 5.64
CA ILE A 82 17.23 -7.84 6.12
C ILE A 82 17.89 -9.03 5.40
N VAL A 83 18.08 -8.95 4.09
CA VAL A 83 18.77 -9.99 3.31
C VAL A 83 20.22 -10.16 3.78
N LYS A 84 20.98 -9.07 3.93
CA LYS A 84 22.36 -9.14 4.44
C LYS A 84 22.47 -9.72 5.84
N ARG A 85 21.52 -9.40 6.72
CA ARG A 85 21.54 -9.88 8.11
C ARG A 85 21.08 -11.33 8.23
N MET A 86 20.25 -11.81 7.29
CA MET A 86 19.69 -13.16 7.34
C MET A 86 20.42 -14.17 6.44
N GLY A 87 21.34 -13.75 5.57
CA GLY A 87 22.17 -14.66 4.76
C GLY A 87 21.37 -15.47 3.73
N ILE A 88 20.16 -15.02 3.41
CA ILE A 88 19.24 -15.71 2.50
C ILE A 88 19.67 -15.42 1.05
N LYS A 89 19.80 -16.47 0.23
CA LYS A 89 20.08 -16.34 -1.21
C LYS A 89 19.01 -15.46 -1.88
N GLU A 90 19.45 -14.54 -2.72
CA GLU A 90 18.71 -13.43 -3.36
C GLU A 90 17.46 -13.79 -4.19
N GLU A 91 17.03 -15.05 -4.24
CA GLU A 91 16.01 -15.52 -5.18
C GLU A 91 14.56 -15.15 -4.79
N LEU A 92 14.29 -14.80 -3.53
CA LEU A 92 13.00 -14.24 -3.11
C LEU A 92 13.20 -12.76 -2.81
N SER A 93 12.83 -11.88 -3.74
CA SER A 93 12.98 -10.44 -3.54
C SER A 93 11.75 -9.87 -2.78
N PRO A 94 11.92 -9.38 -1.54
CA PRO A 94 10.86 -8.63 -0.85
C PRO A 94 10.38 -7.40 -1.63
N LYS A 95 11.18 -6.95 -2.61
CA LYS A 95 10.83 -5.92 -3.60
C LYS A 95 9.58 -6.27 -4.40
N ARG A 96 9.36 -7.56 -4.71
CA ARG A 96 8.15 -8.01 -5.41
C ARG A 96 6.91 -7.84 -4.53
N ALA A 97 6.97 -8.29 -3.28
CA ALA A 97 5.85 -8.14 -2.34
C ALA A 97 5.50 -6.67 -2.05
N ALA A 98 6.51 -5.79 -1.92
CA ALA A 98 6.28 -4.35 -1.75
C ALA A 98 5.59 -3.72 -2.97
N ARG A 99 5.94 -4.16 -4.18
CA ARG A 99 5.30 -3.72 -5.42
C ARG A 99 3.85 -4.21 -5.51
N ASP A 100 3.59 -5.46 -5.17
CA ASP A 100 2.25 -6.04 -5.19
C ASP A 100 1.33 -5.32 -4.18
N PHE A 101 1.87 -4.93 -3.03
CA PHE A 101 1.14 -4.10 -2.06
C PHE A 101 0.77 -2.71 -2.61
N ILE A 102 1.66 -2.07 -3.37
CA ILE A 102 1.34 -0.80 -4.03
C ILE A 102 0.27 -1.00 -5.10
N TYR A 103 0.30 -2.10 -5.85
CA TYR A 103 -0.75 -2.39 -6.82
C TYR A 103 -2.12 -2.55 -6.16
N ILE A 104 -2.20 -3.15 -4.96
CA ILE A 104 -3.44 -3.19 -4.17
C ILE A 104 -3.94 -1.76 -3.91
N ILE A 105 -3.08 -0.86 -3.45
CA ILE A 105 -3.48 0.53 -3.17
C ILE A 105 -3.89 1.26 -4.45
N VAL A 106 -3.17 1.07 -5.55
CA VAL A 106 -3.51 1.67 -6.85
C VAL A 106 -4.88 1.18 -7.33
N VAL A 107 -5.17 -0.12 -7.21
CA VAL A 107 -6.48 -0.69 -7.55
C VAL A 107 -7.58 -0.05 -6.70
N ILE A 108 -7.36 0.09 -5.38
CA ILE A 108 -8.32 0.75 -4.48
C ILE A 108 -8.54 2.21 -4.90
N LEU A 109 -7.48 2.96 -5.19
CA LEU A 109 -7.58 4.36 -5.60
C LEU A 109 -8.35 4.52 -6.91
N ILE A 110 -8.04 3.69 -7.92
CA ILE A 110 -8.74 3.71 -9.21
C ILE A 110 -10.22 3.37 -9.02
N ALA A 111 -10.53 2.29 -8.29
CA ALA A 111 -11.91 1.87 -8.05
C ALA A 111 -12.71 2.97 -7.32
N THR A 112 -12.11 3.59 -6.31
CA THR A 112 -12.74 4.67 -5.53
C THR A 112 -12.95 5.93 -6.37
N ALA A 113 -11.99 6.29 -7.22
CA ALA A 113 -12.10 7.45 -8.11
C ALA A 113 -13.13 7.25 -9.22
N LEU A 114 -13.25 6.03 -9.75
CA LEU A 114 -14.22 5.69 -10.79
C LEU A 114 -15.64 5.50 -10.25
N SER A 115 -15.80 5.02 -9.02
CA SER A 115 -17.11 4.77 -8.40
C SER A 115 -18.14 5.90 -8.57
N PRO A 116 -17.88 7.16 -8.20
CA PRO A 116 -18.85 8.24 -8.38
C PRO A 116 -19.15 8.54 -9.85
N ILE A 117 -18.15 8.42 -10.74
CA ILE A 117 -18.31 8.66 -12.17
C ILE A 117 -19.24 7.60 -12.74
N LEU A 118 -18.99 6.33 -12.42
CA LEU A 118 -19.83 5.21 -12.84
C LEU A 118 -21.25 5.32 -12.27
N ALA A 119 -21.41 5.80 -11.03
CA ALA A 119 -22.71 5.99 -10.39
C ALA A 119 -23.60 7.01 -11.11
N THR A 120 -23.02 7.97 -11.86
CA THR A 120 -23.79 8.98 -12.61
C THR A 120 -24.37 8.48 -13.94
N VAL A 121 -24.04 7.26 -14.36
CA VAL A 121 -24.56 6.69 -15.62
C VAL A 121 -26.02 6.26 -15.47
N GLU A 122 -26.88 6.82 -16.29
CA GLU A 122 -28.33 6.54 -16.30
C GLU A 122 -28.61 5.05 -16.59
N ASN A 123 -29.51 4.43 -15.82
CA ASN A 123 -29.93 3.02 -15.90
C ASN A 123 -28.86 1.94 -15.64
N ALA A 124 -27.56 2.26 -15.72
CA ALA A 124 -26.48 1.28 -15.56
C ALA A 124 -25.52 1.57 -14.39
N GLY A 125 -25.62 2.73 -13.74
CA GLY A 125 -24.61 3.16 -12.76
C GLY A 125 -24.44 2.22 -11.56
N GLU A 126 -25.53 1.69 -11.01
CA GLU A 126 -25.48 0.73 -9.90
C GLU A 126 -24.81 -0.60 -10.30
N ILE A 127 -25.13 -1.09 -11.50
CA ILE A 127 -24.51 -2.32 -12.03
C ILE A 127 -23.02 -2.09 -12.31
N LEU A 128 -22.66 -0.97 -12.94
CA LEU A 128 -21.27 -0.64 -13.28
C LEU A 128 -20.38 -0.45 -12.04
N THR A 129 -20.90 0.23 -11.01
CA THR A 129 -20.20 0.40 -9.73
C THR A 129 -20.02 -0.93 -9.01
N THR A 130 -21.06 -1.78 -8.99
CA THR A 130 -21.02 -3.11 -8.39
C THR A 130 -20.00 -4.01 -9.10
N VAL A 131 -20.06 -4.09 -10.43
CA VAL A 131 -19.11 -4.87 -11.24
C VAL A 131 -17.68 -4.38 -11.01
N THR A 132 -17.46 -3.06 -11.03
CA THR A 132 -16.13 -2.48 -10.78
C THR A 132 -15.60 -2.83 -9.40
N THR A 133 -16.47 -2.82 -8.39
CA THR A 133 -16.12 -3.21 -7.01
C THR A 133 -15.70 -4.68 -6.94
N TYR A 134 -16.45 -5.58 -7.56
CA TYR A 134 -16.10 -7.02 -7.59
C TYR A 134 -14.83 -7.30 -8.38
N VAL A 135 -14.61 -6.61 -9.50
CA VAL A 135 -13.36 -6.72 -10.27
C VAL A 135 -12.18 -6.25 -9.42
N ALA A 136 -12.30 -5.10 -8.77
CA ALA A 136 -11.27 -4.60 -7.86
C ALA A 136 -11.00 -5.59 -6.72
N LEU A 137 -12.04 -6.14 -6.11
CA LEU A 137 -11.92 -7.15 -5.05
C LEU A 137 -11.19 -8.41 -5.56
N GLY A 138 -11.54 -8.90 -6.75
CA GLY A 138 -10.88 -10.06 -7.36
C GLY A 138 -9.39 -9.82 -7.61
N LEU A 139 -9.02 -8.65 -8.13
CA LEU A 139 -7.62 -8.25 -8.30
C LEU A 139 -6.88 -8.17 -6.96
N ILE A 140 -7.51 -7.60 -5.93
CA ILE A 140 -6.92 -7.52 -4.59
C ILE A 140 -6.67 -8.92 -4.02
N ILE A 141 -7.61 -9.85 -4.16
CA ILE A 141 -7.44 -11.23 -3.68
C ILE A 141 -6.23 -11.91 -4.35
N ILE A 142 -6.09 -11.75 -5.68
CA ILE A 142 -4.96 -12.30 -6.43
C ILE A 142 -3.64 -11.71 -5.92
N LEU A 143 -3.58 -10.39 -5.72
CA LEU A 143 -2.37 -9.73 -5.22
C LEU A 143 -2.04 -10.14 -3.77
N ILE A 144 -3.04 -10.30 -2.91
CA ILE A 144 -2.85 -10.81 -1.54
C ILE A 144 -2.30 -12.24 -1.58
N TYR A 145 -2.81 -13.09 -2.46
CA TYR A 145 -2.30 -14.45 -2.62
C TYR A 145 -0.83 -14.47 -3.04
N ASP A 146 -0.43 -13.62 -3.98
CA ASP A 146 0.96 -13.48 -4.41
C ASP A 146 1.88 -13.03 -3.26
N ILE A 147 1.46 -12.04 -2.47
CA ILE A 147 2.18 -11.60 -1.27
C ILE A 147 2.27 -12.73 -0.24
N GLY A 148 1.16 -13.40 0.04
CA GLY A 148 1.08 -14.50 0.99
C GLY A 148 2.02 -15.66 0.64
N ARG A 149 2.09 -16.02 -0.65
CA ARG A 149 3.01 -17.06 -1.16
C ARG A 149 4.47 -16.69 -0.91
N ILE A 150 4.84 -15.42 -1.09
CA ILE A 150 6.20 -14.93 -0.82
C ILE A 150 6.51 -15.01 0.67
N ILE A 151 5.59 -14.55 1.52
CA ILE A 151 5.77 -14.58 2.98
C ILE A 151 5.90 -16.01 3.49
N TYR A 152 5.06 -16.94 3.00
CA TYR A 152 5.11 -18.35 3.38
C TYR A 152 6.50 -18.95 3.16
N ARG A 153 7.08 -18.74 1.97
CA ARG A 153 8.43 -19.25 1.64
C ARG A 153 9.52 -18.66 2.54
N ILE A 154 9.42 -17.39 2.90
CA ILE A 154 10.37 -16.75 3.81
C ILE A 154 10.29 -17.37 5.21
N ILE A 155 9.09 -17.68 5.68
CA ILE A 155 8.87 -18.32 6.99
C ILE A 155 9.38 -19.76 6.97
N GLU A 156 9.09 -20.52 5.91
CA GLU A 156 9.55 -21.89 5.70
C GLU A 156 11.08 -22.00 5.77
N GLN A 157 11.79 -21.18 4.99
CA GLN A 157 13.27 -21.14 5.01
C GLN A 157 13.83 -20.78 6.39
N LYS A 158 13.16 -19.91 7.14
CA LYS A 158 13.58 -19.57 8.51
C LYS A 158 13.36 -20.72 9.48
N ALA A 159 12.25 -21.44 9.35
CA ALA A 159 11.94 -22.59 10.19
C ALA A 159 13.00 -23.69 9.99
N GLU A 160 13.38 -23.98 8.75
CA GLU A 160 14.45 -24.94 8.43
C GLU A 160 15.80 -24.53 9.04
N LEU A 161 16.21 -23.27 8.89
CA LEU A 161 17.46 -22.77 9.48
C LEU A 161 17.47 -22.83 11.01
N LEU A 162 16.32 -22.63 11.65
CA LEU A 162 16.19 -22.76 13.10
C LEU A 162 16.26 -24.23 13.52
N ALA A 163 15.60 -25.12 12.80
CA ALA A 163 15.66 -26.56 13.04
C ALA A 163 17.09 -27.08 12.93
N ASP A 164 17.82 -26.72 11.87
CA ASP A 164 19.23 -27.08 11.68
C ASP A 164 20.13 -26.59 12.81
N ARG A 165 19.91 -25.36 13.31
CA ARG A 165 20.68 -24.82 14.43
C ARG A 165 20.41 -25.57 15.73
N LEU A 166 19.16 -25.93 15.98
CA LEU A 166 18.77 -26.71 17.16
C LEU A 166 19.38 -28.11 17.10
N ALA A 167 19.30 -28.79 15.94
CA ALA A 167 19.91 -30.11 15.74
C ALA A 167 21.41 -30.09 16.03
N ARG A 168 22.15 -29.10 15.50
CA ARG A 168 23.60 -28.96 15.74
C ARG A 168 23.98 -28.64 17.18
N MET A 169 23.10 -27.97 17.95
CA MET A 169 23.35 -27.74 19.38
C MET A 169 23.24 -29.05 20.16
N VAL A 170 22.21 -29.85 19.87
CA VAL A 170 22.01 -31.17 20.50
C VAL A 170 23.16 -32.12 20.17
N GLU A 171 23.62 -32.17 18.91
CA GLU A 171 24.78 -33.01 18.52
C GLU A 171 26.09 -32.57 19.18
N LYS A 172 26.27 -31.28 19.45
CA LYS A 172 27.47 -30.77 20.12
C LYS A 172 27.50 -31.15 21.60
N ASP A 173 26.38 -31.05 22.29
CA ASP A 173 26.28 -31.43 23.69
C ASP A 173 26.45 -32.95 23.86
N ALA A 174 25.93 -33.76 22.94
CA ALA A 174 26.07 -35.22 22.96
C ALA A 174 27.50 -35.74 22.69
N ASN A 175 28.36 -34.97 22.02
CA ASN A 175 29.77 -35.32 21.75
C ASN A 175 30.75 -34.72 22.78
N SER A 176 30.24 -33.99 23.79
CA SER A 176 31.03 -33.37 24.86
C SER A 176 31.03 -34.15 26.18
N GLU A 177 30.24 -35.23 26.26
CA GLU A 177 30.30 -36.29 27.28
C GLU A 177 31.13 -37.48 26.78
#